data_AF-A0A2G9P7C3-F1
#
_entry.id   AF-A0A2G9P7C3-F1
#
_cell.length_a   1.000
_cell.length_b   1.000
_cell.length_c   1.000
_cell.angle_alpha   90.00
_cell.angle_beta   90.00
_cell.angle_gamma   90.00
#
_symmetry.space_group_name_H-M   'P 1'
#
loop_
_entity.id
_entity.type
_entity.pdbx_description
1 polymer ?
#
loop_
_entity_poly.entity_id
_entity_poly.type
_entity_poly.pdbx_seq_one_letter_code
_entity_poly.pdbx_strand_id
1 'polypeptide(L)' 'MISEIAYAVFLSKPSIFWLGIITYTAFVFAALISVLNARGKRIFPFKWHSRMAYIALALAILHGILGLSVYFNF' A
#
# COMPACT_ATOMS: atom_id res chain seq x y z
N MET A 1 17.77 -4.37 -12.91
CA MET A 1 17.10 -3.16 -13.45
C MET A 1 15.88 -2.79 -12.61
N ILE A 2 15.05 -3.76 -12.20
CA ILE A 2 13.87 -3.46 -11.35
C ILE A 2 14.31 -3.12 -9.92
N SER A 3 15.35 -3.79 -9.41
CA SER A 3 16.00 -3.45 -8.14
C SER A 3 16.48 -1.99 -8.05
N GLU A 4 16.92 -1.39 -9.16
CA GLU A 4 17.31 0.03 -9.21
C GLU A 4 16.12 0.96 -8.98
N ILE A 5 14.93 0.59 -9.46
CA ILE A 5 13.69 1.33 -9.19
C ILE A 5 13.42 1.32 -7.68
N ALA A 6 13.57 0.18 -7.01
CA ALA A 6 13.36 0.05 -5.57
C ALA A 6 14.29 0.98 -4.76
N TYR A 7 15.53 1.16 -5.22
CA TYR A 7 16.53 2.01 -4.60
C TYR A 7 16.53 3.47 -5.08
N ALA A 8 15.74 3.81 -6.10
CA ALA A 8 15.61 5.18 -6.57
C ALA A 8 15.25 6.12 -5.40
N VAL A 9 16.10 7.11 -5.15
CA VAL A 9 15.95 7.99 -3.99
C VAL A 9 14.94 9.09 -4.29
N PHE A 10 13.94 9.20 -3.43
CA PHE A 10 12.97 10.28 -3.42
C PHE A 10 12.84 10.83 -2.00
N LEU A 11 12.88 12.15 -1.80
CA LEU A 11 12.81 12.78 -0.48
C LEU A 11 13.73 12.11 0.57
N SER A 12 14.99 11.85 0.21
CA SER A 12 16.03 11.21 1.05
C SER A 12 15.81 9.75 1.45
N LYS A 13 14.80 9.06 0.91
CA LYS A 13 14.54 7.63 1.15
C LYS A 13 14.35 6.85 -0.15
N PRO A 14 14.63 5.54 -0.18
CA PRO A 14 14.36 4.70 -1.34
C PRO A 14 12.87 4.69 -1.72
N SER A 15 12.55 4.51 -3.00
CA SER A 15 11.16 4.45 -3.47
C SER A 15 10.38 3.31 -2.81
N ILE A 16 11.04 2.17 -2.55
CA ILE A 16 10.42 1.02 -1.87
C ILE A 16 9.92 1.39 -0.46
N PHE A 17 10.61 2.29 0.24
CA PHE A 17 10.19 2.78 1.56
C PHE A 17 8.89 3.59 1.46
N TRP A 18 8.82 4.54 0.53
CA TRP A 18 7.61 5.35 0.33
C TRP A 18 6.43 4.52 -0.16
N LEU A 19 6.68 3.59 -1.09
CA LEU A 19 5.64 2.67 -1.56
C LEU A 19 5.11 1.80 -0.42
N GLY A 20 5.98 1.36 0.49
CA GLY A 20 5.59 0.65 1.72
C GLY A 20 4.66 1.49 2.62
N ILE A 21 5.00 2.76 2.86
CA ILE A 21 4.16 3.69 3.65
C ILE A 21 2.79 3.89 3.00
N ILE A 22 2.75 4.12 1.68
CA ILE A 22 1.50 4.34 0.95
C ILE A 22 0.63 3.06 1.00
N THR A 23 1.24 1.90 0.78
CA THR A 23 0.58 0.58 0.87
C THR A 23 -0.02 0.37 2.26
N TYR A 24 0.79 0.56 3.31
CA TYR A 24 0.34 0.41 4.70
C TYR A 24 -0.81 1.36 5.03
N THR A 25 -0.71 2.62 4.63
CA THR A 25 -1.75 3.63 4.87
C THR A 25 -3.06 3.25 4.16
N ALA A 26 -2.99 2.72 2.93
CA ALA A 26 -4.17 2.24 2.20
C ALA A 26 -4.85 1.07 2.93
N PHE A 27 -4.09 0.12 3.49
CA PHE A 27 -4.64 -0.96 4.31
C PHE A 27 -5.28 -0.45 5.61
N VAL A 28 -4.60 0.46 6.32
CA VAL A 28 -5.16 1.07 7.53
C VAL A 28 -6.47 1.77 7.21
N PHE A 29 -6.55 2.52 6.12
CA PHE A 29 -7.77 3.20 5.71
C PHE A 29 -8.89 2.20 5.35
N ALA A 30 -8.58 1.15 4.59
CA ALA A 30 -9.54 0.09 4.29
C ALA A 30 -10.08 -0.59 5.57
N ALA A 31 -9.20 -0.87 6.54
CA ALA A 31 -9.56 -1.45 7.84
C ALA A 31 -10.42 -0.48 8.66
N LEU A 32 -10.05 0.80 8.73
CA LEU A 32 -10.81 1.83 9.43
C LEU A 32 -12.23 1.96 8.89
N ILE A 33 -12.45 1.93 7.57
CA ILE A 33 -13.79 1.97 6.99
C ILE A 33 -14.63 0.80 7.50
N SER A 34 -14.06 -0.42 7.50
CA SER A 34 -14.76 -1.62 7.98
C SER A 34 -15.10 -1.51 9.47
N VAL A 35 -14.13 -1.15 10.32
CA VAL A 35 -14.32 -1.01 11.78
C VAL A 35 -15.35 0.07 12.12
N LEU A 36 -15.28 1.23 11.48
CA LEU A 36 -16.22 2.33 11.73
C LEU A 36 -17.65 1.96 11.29
N ASN A 37 -17.81 1.33 10.12
CA ASN A 37 -19.13 0.86 9.68
C ASN A 37 -19.69 -0.23 10.60
N ALA A 38 -18.86 -1.18 11.05
CA ALA A 38 -19.27 -2.22 12.00
C ALA A 38 -19.73 -1.64 13.35
N ARG A 39 -19.17 -0.50 13.76
CA ARG A 39 -19.57 0.26 14.96
C ARG A 39 -20.74 1.23 14.70
N GLY A 40 -21.39 1.16 13.55
CA GLY A 40 -22.50 2.05 13.17
C GLY A 40 -22.09 3.48 12.78
N LYS A 41 -20.79 3.81 12.80
CA LYS A 41 -20.26 5.13 12.40
C LYS A 41 -20.05 5.16 10.88
N ARG A 42 -21.09 5.58 10.15
CA ARG A 42 -21.11 5.63 8.67
C ARG A 42 -20.43 6.87 8.08
N ILE A 43 -19.24 7.22 8.57
CA ILE A 43 -18.46 8.38 8.06
C ILE A 43 -18.13 8.18 6.57
N PHE A 44 -17.77 6.95 6.20
CA PHE A 44 -17.53 6.55 4.82
C PHE A 44 -18.48 5.43 4.42
N PRO A 45 -19.14 5.51 3.25
CA PRO A 45 -19.94 4.39 2.72
C PRO A 45 -19.11 3.12 2.56
N PHE A 46 -19.67 1.96 2.94
CA PHE A 46 -18.94 0.69 2.91
C PHE A 46 -18.37 0.31 1.54
N LYS A 47 -18.93 0.82 0.43
CA LYS A 47 -18.35 0.67 -0.93
C LYS A 47 -16.89 1.15 -1.04
N TRP A 48 -16.48 2.10 -0.19
CA TRP A 48 -15.10 2.57 -0.14
C TRP A 48 -14.14 1.55 0.46
N HIS A 49 -14.62 0.64 1.33
CA HIS A 49 -13.78 -0.45 1.85
C HIS A 49 -13.26 -1.30 0.70
N SER A 50 -14.14 -1.80 -0.18
CA SER A 50 -13.74 -2.63 -1.32
C SER A 50 -12.83 -1.88 -2.30
N ARG A 51 -13.14 -0.62 -2.61
CA ARG A 51 -12.27 0.22 -3.48
C ARG A 51 -10.87 0.34 -2.89
N MET A 52 -10.78 0.61 -1.60
CA MET A 52 -9.49 0.78 -0.93
C MET A 52 -8.74 -0.53 -0.76
N ALA A 53 -9.45 -1.64 -0.55
CA ALA A 53 -8.84 -2.97 -0.52
C ALA A 53 -8.21 -3.32 -1.88
N TYR A 54 -8.89 -3.02 -3.01
CA TYR A 54 -8.30 -3.22 -4.34
C TYR A 54 -7.07 -2.36 -4.58
N ILE A 55 -7.11 -1.08 -4.19
CA ILE A 55 -5.96 -0.17 -4.30
C ILE A 55 -4.80 -0.67 -3.42
N ALA A 56 -5.07 -1.04 -2.17
CA ALA A 56 -4.06 -1.54 -1.24
C ALA A 56 -3.42 -2.84 -1.75
N LEU A 57 -4.23 -3.75 -2.31
CA LEU A 57 -3.73 -5.00 -2.90
C LEU A 57 -2.82 -4.74 -4.11
N ALA A 58 -3.21 -3.85 -5.02
CA ALA A 58 -2.37 -3.48 -6.16
C ALA A 58 -1.04 -2.88 -5.71
N LEU A 59 -1.07 -1.96 -4.73
CA LEU A 59 0.13 -1.36 -4.15
C LEU A 59 1.01 -2.40 -3.45
N ALA A 60 0.41 -3.35 -2.73
CA ALA A 60 1.12 -4.43 -2.05
C ALA A 60 1.83 -5.37 -3.02
N ILE A 61 1.20 -5.69 -4.15
CA ILE A 61 1.83 -6.48 -5.22
C ILE A 61 3.04 -5.73 -5.76
N LEU A 62 2.90 -4.43 -6.08
CA LEU A 62 4.04 -3.62 -6.55
C LEU A 62 5.16 -3.54 -5.51
N HIS A 63 4.82 -3.29 -4.24
CA HIS A 63 5.78 -3.25 -3.14
C HIS A 63 6.50 -4.57 -2.94
N GLY A 64 5.76 -5.69 -3.00
CA GLY A 64 6.30 -7.04 -2.93
C GLY A 64 7.23 -7.35 -4.09
N ILE A 65 6.87 -6.97 -5.32
CA ILE A 65 7.74 -7.13 -6.50
C ILE A 65 9.06 -6.37 -6.31
N LEU A 66 9.02 -5.12 -5.83
CA LEU A 66 10.24 -4.35 -5.56
C LEU A 66 11.08 -4.98 -4.43
N GLY A 67 10.44 -5.52 -3.38
CA GLY A 67 11.16 -6.21 -2.31
C GLY A 67 11.85 -7.49 -2.80
N LEU A 68 11.13 -8.29 -3.60
CA LEU A 68 11.67 -9.50 -4.20
C LEU A 68 12.76 -9.19 -5.24
N SER A 69 12.61 -8.12 -6.01
CA SER A 69 13.63 -7.71 -6.99
C SER A 69 14.94 -7.33 -6.32
N VAL A 70 14.88 -6.68 -5.16
CA VAL A 70 16.05 -6.41 -4.32
C VAL A 70 16.68 -7.71 -3.81
N TYR A 71 15.86 -8.63 -3.29
CA TYR A 71 16.35 -9.87 -2.69
C TYR A 71 16.98 -10.83 -3.73
N PHE A 72 16.34 -10.98 -4.89
CA PHE A 72 16.79 -11.87 -5.97
C PHE A 72 17.62 -11.17 -7.04
N ASN A 73 17.81 -9.86 -6.93
CA ASN A 73 18.63 -9.02 -7.81
C ASN A 73 18.25 -9.06 -9.30
N PHE A 74 16.98 -8.78 -9.60
CA PHE A 74 16.46 -8.62 -10.97
C PHE A 74 15.98 -7.18 -11.27
#